data_AF-M4C635-F1
#
_entry.id   AF-M4C635-F1
#
_cell.length_a   1.000
_cell.length_b   1.000
_cell.length_c   1.000
_cell.angle_alpha   90.00
_cell.angle_beta   90.00
_cell.angle_gamma   90.00
#
_symmetry.space_group_name_H-M   'P 1'
#
loop_
_entity.id
_entity.type
_entity.pdbx_description
1 polymer ?
#
loop_
_entity_poly.entity_id
_entity_poly.type
_entity_poly.pdbx_seq_one_letter_code
_entity_poly.pdbx_strand_id
1 'polypeptide(L)'
;MPLGAVPRRRSGRRRPASQETCRRGSLLPRPRDWPGHGSSVRAAWKAASRPSRPRALSTGARQMEEQDQINARHNEKARKRQAFMQAKIAEKTDEKGLLIVHTGKGKGKSTAAFGLACRALGHGMKVGIVQFIKGGWATGEKAVYAAFPGQVDHRVMGEGFTWDTQDRARDIAWAEAGWAEVQRMIADPSYAMVIADELNIVLRYKYLAVEDVVAGLMDRDPMKHVVVTGRNAPDALIEAADLVTDMVQVKHHFHAGIKAQRGIEF
;
A
#
# COMPACT_ATOMS: atom_id res chain seq x y z
N MET A 1 17.09 -15.29 -41.67
CA MET A 1 15.76 -15.23 -42.30
C MET A 1 14.80 -14.55 -41.33
N PRO A 2 14.31 -13.32 -41.60
CA PRO A 2 13.42 -12.60 -40.70
C PRO A 2 11.97 -12.59 -41.21
N LEU A 3 11.01 -12.87 -40.33
CA LEU A 3 9.57 -12.62 -40.47
C LEU A 3 9.07 -12.31 -39.05
N GLY A 4 8.27 -11.31 -38.73
CA GLY A 4 7.62 -10.24 -39.47
C GLY A 4 6.74 -9.50 -38.45
N ALA A 5 6.91 -8.18 -38.30
CA ALA A 5 6.18 -7.34 -37.36
C ALA A 5 4.81 -6.91 -37.94
N VAL A 6 3.77 -6.86 -37.11
CA VAL A 6 2.43 -6.35 -37.47
C VAL A 6 2.20 -4.96 -36.86
N PRO A 7 1.76 -3.95 -37.63
CA PRO A 7 1.64 -2.57 -37.14
C PRO A 7 0.26 -2.21 -36.56
N ARG A 8 0.28 -1.31 -35.57
CA ARG A 8 -0.86 -0.63 -34.95
C ARG A 8 -1.48 0.41 -35.90
N ARG A 9 -2.81 0.52 -35.95
CA ARG A 9 -3.52 1.70 -36.50
C ARG A 9 -4.17 2.53 -35.39
N ARG A 10 -3.82 3.82 -35.35
CA ARG A 10 -4.51 4.92 -34.67
C ARG A 10 -5.09 5.85 -35.73
N SER A 11 -6.34 6.27 -35.57
CA SER A 11 -6.93 7.51 -36.13
C SER A 11 -8.34 7.65 -35.58
N GLY A 12 -8.88 8.76 -35.11
CA GLY A 12 -8.40 10.13 -34.98
C GLY A 12 -9.56 10.94 -34.36
N ARG A 13 -9.26 11.86 -33.43
CA ARG A 13 -10.20 12.88 -32.95
C ARG A 13 -10.11 14.10 -33.87
N ARG A 14 -11.23 14.71 -34.24
CA ARG A 14 -11.36 16.18 -34.43
C ARG A 14 -12.76 16.66 -34.01
N ARG A 15 -12.79 17.87 -33.46
CA ARG A 15 -13.89 18.62 -32.80
C ARG A 15 -14.26 19.87 -33.68
N PRO A 16 -15.24 20.72 -33.28
CA PRO A 16 -16.25 21.34 -34.17
C PRO A 16 -16.06 22.84 -34.48
N ALA A 17 -16.92 23.39 -35.36
CA ALA A 17 -17.45 24.76 -35.46
C ALA A 17 -18.61 24.72 -36.51
N SER A 18 -19.66 25.54 -36.57
CA SER A 18 -19.81 26.98 -36.33
C SER A 18 -21.29 27.41 -36.18
N GLN A 19 -21.47 28.70 -35.89
CA GLN A 19 -22.65 29.47 -35.48
C GLN A 19 -23.71 29.80 -36.55
N GLU A 20 -24.85 30.29 -36.02
CA GLU A 20 -25.85 31.23 -36.57
C GLU A 20 -26.82 30.72 -37.65
N THR A 21 -28.14 30.83 -37.46
CA THR A 21 -28.85 32.11 -37.66
C THR A 21 -30.21 32.16 -36.96
N CYS A 22 -30.54 33.36 -36.50
CA CYS A 22 -31.81 33.81 -35.92
C CYS A 22 -32.74 34.33 -37.03
N ARG A 23 -34.05 34.03 -37.01
CA ARG A 23 -35.11 34.92 -37.56
C ARG A 23 -36.53 34.57 -37.03
N ARG A 24 -37.01 35.48 -36.19
CA ARG A 24 -38.36 36.08 -36.02
C ARG A 24 -39.61 35.31 -36.46
N GLY A 25 -40.59 35.26 -35.55
CA GLY A 25 -42.01 35.03 -35.84
C GLY A 25 -42.88 35.22 -34.60
N SER A 26 -43.20 36.46 -34.25
CA SER A 26 -44.10 36.85 -33.16
C SER A 26 -45.57 36.68 -33.54
N LEU A 27 -46.35 35.93 -32.74
CA LEU A 27 -47.82 35.93 -32.79
C LEU A 27 -48.36 36.08 -31.36
N LEU A 28 -48.76 37.29 -31.00
CA LEU A 28 -49.60 37.59 -29.85
C LEU A 28 -51.07 37.53 -30.29
N PRO A 29 -51.97 36.85 -29.56
CA PRO A 29 -53.41 37.00 -29.77
C PRO A 29 -53.95 38.23 -29.00
N ARG A 30 -54.83 38.98 -29.67
CA ARG A 30 -55.55 40.14 -29.10
C ARG A 30 -56.68 39.68 -28.15
N PRO A 31 -57.00 40.41 -27.07
CA PRO A 31 -58.15 40.11 -26.21
C PRO A 31 -59.46 40.58 -26.86
N ARG A 32 -60.54 39.80 -26.69
CA ARG A 32 -61.92 40.18 -27.00
C ARG A 32 -62.57 40.83 -25.78
N ASP A 33 -63.33 41.88 -26.05
CA ASP A 33 -64.15 42.64 -25.11
C ASP A 33 -65.29 41.80 -24.49
N TRP A 34 -65.58 42.04 -23.21
CA TRP A 34 -66.88 41.75 -22.59
C TRP A 34 -67.25 42.86 -21.58
N PRO A 35 -68.50 43.35 -21.55
CA PRO A 35 -68.85 44.56 -20.81
C PRO A 35 -69.47 44.28 -19.43
N GLY A 36 -69.51 45.33 -18.59
CA GLY A 36 -70.65 45.58 -17.71
C GLY A 36 -70.44 45.41 -16.19
N HIS A 37 -70.18 46.54 -15.53
CA HIS A 37 -70.69 47.02 -14.23
C HIS A 37 -70.87 46.10 -13.00
N GLY A 38 -70.36 46.58 -11.86
CA GLY A 38 -71.15 46.57 -10.60
C GLY A 38 -70.47 46.01 -9.36
N SER A 39 -69.91 46.89 -8.53
CA SER A 39 -69.85 46.78 -7.06
C SER A 39 -69.33 45.49 -6.40
N SER A 40 -68.02 45.36 -6.18
CA SER A 40 -67.48 44.67 -4.97
C SER A 40 -65.98 44.90 -4.66
N VAL A 41 -65.32 45.91 -5.24
CA VAL A 41 -63.84 45.98 -5.26
C VAL A 41 -63.19 46.29 -3.89
N ARG A 42 -63.94 46.68 -2.85
CA ARG A 42 -63.34 47.01 -1.52
C ARG A 42 -63.30 45.87 -0.51
N ALA A 43 -63.99 44.75 -0.73
CA ALA A 43 -63.95 43.60 0.19
C ALA A 43 -62.88 42.55 -0.20
N ALA A 44 -62.46 42.50 -1.46
CA ALA A 44 -61.51 41.51 -1.96
C ALA A 44 -60.02 41.87 -1.69
N TRP A 45 -59.70 43.13 -1.41
CA TRP A 45 -58.31 43.58 -1.28
C TRP A 45 -57.66 43.30 0.09
N LYS A 46 -58.44 43.04 1.16
CA LYS A 46 -57.87 42.67 2.47
C LYS A 46 -57.58 41.17 2.63
N ALA A 47 -58.02 40.32 1.69
CA ALA A 47 -57.72 38.88 1.71
C ALA A 47 -56.48 38.51 0.87
N ALA A 48 -56.03 39.39 -0.04
CA ALA A 48 -54.98 39.11 -1.01
C ALA A 48 -53.53 39.36 -0.50
N SER A 49 -53.36 39.86 0.72
CA SER A 49 -52.06 40.19 1.31
C SER A 49 -51.66 39.30 2.50
N ARG A 50 -52.23 38.08 2.58
CA ARG A 50 -51.66 37.04 3.45
C ARG A 50 -50.46 36.43 2.73
N PRO A 51 -49.22 36.49 3.28
CA PRO A 51 -48.12 35.73 2.71
C PRO A 51 -48.54 34.26 2.65
N SER A 52 -48.44 33.68 1.46
CA SER A 52 -48.71 32.27 1.25
C SER A 52 -47.84 31.47 2.23
N ARG A 53 -48.48 30.58 3.02
CA ARG A 53 -47.73 29.67 3.88
C ARG A 53 -46.73 28.92 3.01
N PRO A 54 -45.44 28.84 3.39
CA PRO A 54 -44.45 28.12 2.59
C PRO A 54 -44.96 26.69 2.37
N ARG A 55 -45.04 26.29 1.10
CA ARG A 55 -45.51 24.97 0.69
C ARG A 55 -44.60 23.93 1.34
N ALA A 56 -45.15 23.07 2.17
CA ALA A 56 -44.37 22.02 2.83
C ALA A 56 -43.64 21.19 1.77
N LEU A 57 -42.31 21.09 1.89
CA LEU A 57 -41.47 20.27 1.02
C LEU A 57 -42.01 18.84 0.96
N SER A 58 -42.02 18.24 -0.23
CA SER A 58 -42.39 16.85 -0.42
C SER A 58 -41.44 15.94 0.37
N THR A 59 -41.90 14.75 0.75
CA THR A 59 -41.10 13.79 1.54
C THR A 59 -39.76 13.47 0.87
N GLY A 60 -39.72 13.39 -0.46
CA GLY A 60 -38.48 13.20 -1.22
C GLY A 60 -37.54 14.41 -1.20
N ALA A 61 -38.07 15.64 -1.19
CA ALA A 61 -37.25 16.84 -1.07
C ALA A 61 -36.61 16.98 0.32
N ARG A 62 -37.34 16.60 1.39
CA ARG A 62 -36.78 16.57 2.76
C ARG A 62 -35.71 15.51 2.93
N GLN A 63 -35.91 14.32 2.35
CA GLN A 63 -34.91 13.24 2.37
C GLN A 63 -33.63 13.63 1.60
N MET A 64 -33.78 14.35 0.49
CA MET A 64 -32.64 14.87 -0.27
C MET A 64 -31.87 15.94 0.52
N GLU A 65 -32.57 16.89 1.14
CA GLU A 65 -31.94 17.91 2.00
C GLU A 65 -31.24 17.31 3.22
N GLU A 66 -31.83 16.29 3.86
CA GLU A 66 -31.23 15.57 4.98
C GLU A 66 -29.96 14.82 4.54
N GLN A 67 -30.02 14.14 3.40
CA GLN A 67 -28.86 13.46 2.83
C GLN A 67 -27.75 14.44 2.44
N ASP A 68 -28.09 15.60 1.88
CA ASP A 68 -27.14 16.66 1.54
C ASP A 68 -26.47 17.24 2.79
N GLN A 69 -27.21 17.41 3.89
CA GLN A 69 -26.65 17.83 5.18
C GLN A 69 -25.70 16.78 5.78
N ILE A 70 -26.04 15.49 5.69
CA ILE A 70 -25.17 14.38 6.12
C ILE A 70 -23.88 14.38 5.28
N ASN A 71 -24.01 14.47 3.95
CA ASN A 71 -22.89 14.52 3.03
C ASN A 71 -21.99 15.75 3.28
N ALA A 72 -22.59 16.92 3.52
CA ALA A 72 -21.86 18.15 3.84
C ALA A 72 -21.04 17.99 5.14
N ARG A 73 -21.64 17.46 6.21
CA ARG A 73 -20.95 17.17 7.47
C ARG A 73 -19.83 16.14 7.30
N HIS A 74 -20.05 15.10 6.50
CA HIS A 74 -19.02 14.11 6.17
C HIS A 74 -17.84 14.75 5.42
N ASN A 75 -18.12 15.55 4.40
CA ASN A 75 -17.12 16.23 3.58
C ASN A 75 -16.32 17.26 4.39
N GLU A 76 -16.96 17.99 5.30
CA GLU A 76 -16.28 18.91 6.20
C GLU A 76 -15.32 18.17 7.15
N LYS A 77 -15.76 17.06 7.75
CA LYS A 77 -14.90 16.19 8.57
C LYS A 77 -13.73 15.63 7.75
N ALA A 78 -13.98 15.20 6.51
CA ALA A 78 -12.95 14.70 5.62
C ALA A 78 -11.92 15.80 5.26
N ARG A 79 -12.36 17.02 4.95
CA ARG A 79 -11.48 18.17 4.72
C ARG A 79 -10.61 18.52 5.92
N LYS A 80 -11.20 18.54 7.13
CA LYS A 80 -10.45 18.79 8.37
C LYS A 80 -9.39 17.72 8.61
N ARG A 81 -9.74 16.44 8.39
CA ARG A 81 -8.77 15.33 8.45
C ARG A 81 -7.69 15.46 7.38
N GLN A 82 -8.05 15.81 6.15
CA GLN A 82 -7.10 16.00 5.06
C GLN A 82 -6.11 17.12 5.36
N ALA A 83 -6.59 18.29 5.80
CA ALA A 83 -5.73 19.42 6.15
C ALA A 83 -4.77 19.08 7.31
N PHE A 84 -5.29 18.41 8.35
CA PHE A 84 -4.46 17.94 9.46
C PHE A 84 -3.39 16.93 9.04
N MET A 85 -3.75 15.95 8.20
CA MET A 85 -2.80 14.96 7.68
C MET A 85 -1.77 15.61 6.74
N GLN A 86 -2.18 16.55 5.90
CA GLN A 86 -1.26 17.29 5.03
C GLN A 86 -0.25 18.11 5.82
N ALA A 87 -0.69 18.80 6.89
CA ALA A 87 0.22 19.51 7.79
C ALA A 87 1.23 18.54 8.42
N LYS A 88 0.77 17.40 8.94
CA LYS A 88 1.65 16.36 9.50
C LYS A 88 2.62 15.74 8.48
N ILE A 89 2.23 15.64 7.21
CA ILE A 89 3.10 15.13 6.14
C ILE A 89 4.13 16.18 5.75
N ALA A 90 3.75 17.46 5.68
CA ALA A 90 4.64 18.55 5.32
C ALA A 90 5.81 18.73 6.31
N GLU A 91 5.62 18.34 7.57
CA GLU A 91 6.68 18.34 8.59
C GLU A 91 7.71 17.23 8.38
N LYS A 92 7.41 16.18 7.60
CA LYS A 92 8.29 15.02 7.41
C LYS A 92 9.08 15.15 6.10
N THR A 93 10.32 15.61 6.21
CA THR A 93 11.16 15.94 5.04
C THR A 93 12.39 15.05 4.89
N ASP A 94 12.81 14.37 5.95
CA ASP A 94 14.00 13.52 5.91
C ASP A 94 13.75 12.20 5.18
N GLU A 95 14.71 11.83 4.34
CA GLU A 95 14.78 10.50 3.71
C GLU A 95 16.02 9.78 4.23
N LYS A 96 15.86 8.52 4.61
CA LYS A 96 16.96 7.63 5.02
C LYS A 96 16.63 6.16 4.76
N GLY A 97 17.67 5.36 4.73
CA GLY A 97 17.62 3.90 4.79
C GLY A 97 17.05 3.43 6.12
N LEU A 98 16.11 2.49 6.04
CA LEU A 98 15.37 1.99 7.19
C LEU A 98 15.85 0.59 7.58
N LEU A 99 16.07 0.39 8.87
CA LEU A 99 16.17 -0.94 9.47
C LEU A 99 14.75 -1.41 9.86
N ILE A 100 14.28 -2.45 9.17
CA ILE A 100 12.93 -2.98 9.29
C ILE A 100 13.01 -4.38 9.89
N VAL A 101 12.25 -4.64 10.95
CA VAL A 101 12.16 -5.96 11.59
C VAL A 101 10.76 -6.52 11.46
N HIS A 102 10.65 -7.72 10.91
CA HIS A 102 9.41 -8.50 10.85
C HIS A 102 9.54 -9.73 11.75
N THR A 103 8.94 -9.65 12.93
CA THR A 103 9.00 -10.69 13.98
C THR A 103 7.62 -11.28 14.26
N GLY A 104 7.52 -12.12 15.27
CA GLY A 104 6.26 -12.70 15.73
C GLY A 104 6.01 -14.15 15.31
N LYS A 105 5.06 -14.78 15.99
CA LYS A 105 4.74 -16.21 15.81
C LYS A 105 3.88 -16.49 14.57
N GLY A 106 3.19 -15.47 14.05
CA GLY A 106 2.29 -15.55 12.92
C GLY A 106 2.98 -15.71 11.57
N LYS A 107 2.22 -16.19 10.58
CA LYS A 107 2.62 -16.24 9.18
C LYS A 107 2.67 -14.81 8.62
N GLY A 108 3.67 -14.53 7.78
CA GLY A 108 3.72 -13.30 6.99
C GLY A 108 5.10 -12.63 6.90
N LYS A 109 6.05 -12.99 7.78
CA LYS A 109 7.30 -12.24 7.98
C LYS A 109 8.14 -12.18 6.70
N SER A 110 8.52 -13.34 6.18
CA SER A 110 9.28 -13.46 4.93
C SER A 110 8.49 -12.93 3.73
N THR A 111 7.19 -13.24 3.63
CA THR A 111 6.36 -12.76 2.51
C THR A 111 6.22 -11.23 2.50
N ALA A 112 6.19 -10.57 3.66
CA ALA A 112 6.20 -9.12 3.74
C ALA A 112 7.55 -8.53 3.28
N ALA A 113 8.66 -9.14 3.70
CA ALA A 113 10.00 -8.76 3.25
C ALA A 113 10.16 -8.94 1.72
N PHE A 114 9.70 -10.06 1.17
CA PHE A 114 9.69 -10.30 -0.28
C PHE A 114 8.71 -9.38 -1.04
N GLY A 115 7.62 -8.97 -0.40
CA GLY A 115 6.77 -7.89 -0.90
C GLY A 115 7.50 -6.55 -1.01
N LEU A 116 8.37 -6.22 -0.03
CA LEU A 116 9.23 -5.04 -0.10
C LEU A 116 10.28 -5.17 -1.22
N ALA A 117 10.90 -6.34 -1.38
CA ALA A 117 11.80 -6.59 -2.52
C ALA A 117 11.07 -6.38 -3.86
N CYS A 118 9.86 -6.95 -4.02
CA CYS A 118 9.06 -6.78 -5.22
C CYS A 118 8.77 -5.28 -5.50
N ARG A 119 8.43 -4.52 -4.46
CA ARG A 119 8.23 -3.06 -4.59
C ARG A 119 9.52 -2.36 -5.01
N ALA A 120 10.65 -2.65 -4.37
CA ALA A 120 11.94 -2.06 -4.70
C ALA A 120 12.34 -2.34 -6.17
N LEU A 121 12.16 -3.58 -6.63
CA LEU A 121 12.38 -3.96 -8.02
C LEU A 121 11.48 -3.20 -9.00
N GLY A 122 10.22 -2.97 -8.62
CA GLY A 122 9.30 -2.12 -9.39
C GLY A 122 9.78 -0.67 -9.57
N HIS A 123 10.69 -0.22 -8.72
CA HIS A 123 11.36 1.08 -8.79
C HIS A 123 12.79 0.99 -9.37
N GLY A 124 13.18 -0.16 -9.92
CA GLY A 124 14.51 -0.37 -10.53
C GLY A 124 15.67 -0.49 -9.53
N MET A 125 15.35 -0.71 -8.25
CA MET A 125 16.36 -0.86 -7.21
C MET A 125 16.94 -2.28 -7.22
N LYS A 126 18.26 -2.40 -6.98
CA LYS A 126 18.90 -3.70 -6.76
C LYS A 126 18.70 -4.16 -5.32
N VAL A 127 18.36 -5.43 -5.15
CA VAL A 127 18.03 -6.07 -3.87
C VAL A 127 18.93 -7.29 -3.63
N GLY A 128 19.53 -7.34 -2.45
CA GLY A 128 20.23 -8.52 -1.94
C GLY A 128 19.33 -9.29 -0.98
N ILE A 129 19.28 -10.62 -1.10
CA ILE A 129 18.49 -11.49 -0.23
C ILE A 129 19.38 -12.62 0.26
N VAL A 130 19.53 -12.73 1.58
CA VAL A 130 20.19 -13.86 2.26
C VAL A 130 19.16 -14.56 3.14
N GLN A 131 18.89 -15.82 2.85
CA GLN A 131 18.02 -16.66 3.67
C GLN A 131 18.85 -17.54 4.59
N PHE A 132 18.63 -17.38 5.89
CA PHE A 132 19.19 -18.24 6.91
C PHE A 132 18.26 -19.45 7.13
N ILE A 133 18.84 -20.62 7.36
CA ILE A 133 18.13 -21.81 7.83
C ILE A 133 16.94 -22.19 6.93
N LYS A 134 17.12 -22.13 5.61
CA LYS A 134 16.12 -22.63 4.66
C LYS A 134 16.71 -23.79 3.89
N GLY A 135 16.35 -25.00 4.33
CA GLY A 135 16.71 -26.23 3.64
C GLY A 135 16.16 -26.26 2.24
N GLY A 136 16.75 -27.09 1.38
CA GLY A 136 16.68 -27.08 -0.09
C GLY A 136 15.30 -27.16 -0.78
N TRP A 137 14.21 -26.83 -0.09
CA TRP A 137 12.89 -26.61 -0.66
C TRP A 137 12.93 -25.32 -1.50
N ALA A 138 12.66 -25.46 -2.79
CA ALA A 138 12.52 -24.33 -3.69
C ALA A 138 11.36 -23.44 -3.22
N THR A 139 11.66 -22.18 -2.91
CA THR A 139 10.65 -21.16 -2.64
C THR A 139 10.14 -20.58 -3.95
N GLY A 140 8.83 -20.38 -4.07
CA GLY A 140 8.25 -19.72 -5.25
C GLY A 140 8.88 -18.36 -5.54
N GLU A 141 9.27 -17.60 -4.51
CA GLU A 141 9.90 -16.29 -4.65
C GLU A 141 11.28 -16.37 -5.33
N LYS A 142 12.09 -17.40 -5.02
CA LYS A 142 13.40 -17.59 -5.69
C LYS A 142 13.24 -17.77 -7.19
N ALA A 143 12.23 -18.53 -7.62
CA ALA A 143 11.95 -18.75 -9.03
C ALA A 143 11.54 -17.45 -9.74
N VAL A 144 10.76 -16.59 -9.06
CA VAL A 144 10.41 -15.26 -9.59
C VAL A 144 11.64 -14.36 -9.69
N TYR A 145 12.47 -14.32 -8.65
CA TYR A 145 13.64 -13.43 -8.62
C TYR A 145 14.75 -13.86 -9.59
N ALA A 146 14.84 -15.13 -9.93
CA ALA A 146 15.75 -15.61 -10.97
C ALA A 146 15.49 -14.97 -12.35
N ALA A 147 14.30 -14.41 -12.59
CA ALA A 147 14.00 -13.64 -13.79
C ALA A 147 14.65 -12.24 -13.83
N PHE A 148 15.28 -11.80 -12.73
CA PHE A 148 15.90 -10.48 -12.56
C PHE A 148 17.39 -10.57 -12.18
N PRO A 149 18.25 -11.27 -12.94
CA PRO A 149 19.62 -11.63 -12.52
C PRO A 149 20.58 -10.44 -12.35
N GLY A 150 20.24 -9.25 -12.85
CA GLY A 150 21.01 -8.02 -12.63
C GLY A 150 20.48 -7.13 -11.50
N GLN A 151 19.29 -7.44 -10.96
CA GLN A 151 18.63 -6.64 -9.93
C GLN A 151 18.39 -7.41 -8.62
N VAL A 152 18.39 -8.75 -8.64
CA VAL A 152 18.25 -9.55 -7.42
C VAL A 152 19.40 -10.54 -7.29
N ASP A 153 20.10 -10.47 -6.16
CA ASP A 153 21.00 -11.52 -5.73
C ASP A 153 20.35 -12.29 -4.58
N HIS A 154 20.00 -13.55 -4.81
CA HIS A 154 19.32 -14.39 -3.83
C HIS A 154 20.19 -15.57 -3.40
N ARG A 155 20.69 -15.51 -2.17
CA ARG A 155 21.54 -16.51 -1.52
C ARG A 155 20.73 -17.28 -0.48
N VAL A 156 20.86 -18.60 -0.49
CA VAL A 156 20.28 -19.49 0.52
C VAL A 156 21.44 -20.12 1.27
N MET A 157 21.46 -19.94 2.59
CA MET A 157 22.55 -20.35 3.47
C MET A 157 22.05 -21.43 4.44
N GLY A 158 22.84 -22.50 4.56
CA GLY A 158 22.52 -23.67 5.38
C GLY A 158 21.70 -24.74 4.66
N GLU A 159 21.66 -25.93 5.26
CA GLU A 159 20.95 -27.11 4.74
C GLU A 159 19.50 -27.20 5.26
N GLY A 160 19.07 -26.19 6.05
CA GLY A 160 17.82 -26.17 6.79
C GLY A 160 17.87 -26.98 8.08
N PHE A 161 16.76 -26.99 8.83
CA PHE A 161 16.59 -27.91 9.95
C PHE A 161 16.41 -29.33 9.41
N THR A 162 17.50 -30.02 9.08
CA THR A 162 17.48 -31.48 9.01
C THR A 162 17.41 -31.99 10.44
N TRP A 163 16.23 -32.47 10.85
CA TRP A 163 16.05 -33.19 12.13
C TRP A 163 17.02 -34.37 12.28
N ASP A 164 17.65 -34.79 11.17
CA ASP A 164 18.58 -35.90 11.05
C ASP A 164 20.06 -35.55 11.32
N THR A 165 20.44 -34.28 11.45
CA THR A 165 21.85 -33.90 11.69
C THR A 165 21.97 -32.80 12.72
N GLN A 166 22.48 -33.15 13.91
CA GLN A 166 22.66 -32.24 15.05
C GLN A 166 24.12 -31.76 15.13
N ASP A 167 24.58 -31.00 14.13
CA ASP A 167 25.93 -30.43 14.10
C ASP A 167 25.91 -28.92 14.35
N ARG A 168 25.98 -28.55 15.63
CA ARG A 168 25.99 -27.14 16.06
C ARG A 168 27.18 -26.36 15.49
N ALA A 169 28.35 -26.98 15.33
CA ALA A 169 29.53 -26.28 14.82
C ALA A 169 29.34 -25.90 13.35
N ARG A 170 28.73 -26.80 12.57
CA ARG A 170 28.34 -26.54 11.18
C ARG A 170 27.26 -25.46 11.08
N ASP A 171 26.25 -25.48 11.94
CA ASP A 171 25.22 -24.44 11.98
C ASP A 171 25.81 -23.04 12.23
N ILE A 172 26.79 -22.94 13.13
CA ILE A 172 27.52 -21.70 13.41
C ILE A 172 28.29 -21.26 12.17
N ALA A 173 29.02 -22.15 11.52
CA ALA A 173 29.77 -21.83 10.30
C ALA A 173 28.84 -21.32 9.17
N TRP A 174 27.66 -21.90 9.01
CA TRP A 174 26.66 -21.42 8.06
C TRP A 174 26.08 -20.06 8.43
N ALA A 175 25.83 -19.84 9.72
CA ALA A 175 25.38 -18.55 10.23
C ALA A 175 26.42 -17.45 9.99
N GLU A 176 27.68 -17.71 10.29
CA GLU A 176 28.81 -16.80 10.04
C GLU A 176 28.97 -16.50 8.56
N ALA A 177 28.92 -17.51 7.69
CA ALA A 177 28.98 -17.32 6.25
C ALA A 177 27.79 -16.50 5.70
N GLY A 178 26.58 -16.76 6.22
CA GLY A 178 25.40 -15.99 5.84
C GLY A 178 25.49 -14.54 6.30
N TRP A 179 26.01 -14.31 7.50
CA TRP A 179 26.23 -12.95 8.01
C TRP A 179 27.29 -12.21 7.21
N ALA A 180 28.39 -12.87 6.85
CA ALA A 180 29.43 -12.28 5.98
C ALA A 180 28.86 -11.86 4.61
N GLU A 181 27.94 -12.65 4.02
CA GLU A 181 27.28 -12.28 2.77
C GLU A 181 26.32 -11.09 2.94
N VAL A 182 25.59 -11.01 4.06
CA VAL A 182 24.79 -9.83 4.41
C VAL A 182 25.68 -8.60 4.52
N GLN A 183 26.80 -8.68 5.24
CA GLN A 183 27.76 -7.58 5.38
C GLN A 183 28.34 -7.16 4.03
N ARG A 184 28.68 -8.12 3.16
CA ARG A 184 29.16 -7.84 1.79
C ARG A 184 28.12 -7.05 0.99
N MET A 185 26.85 -7.46 1.03
CA MET A 185 25.76 -6.74 0.37
C MET A 185 25.48 -5.36 1.00
N ILE A 186 25.66 -5.24 2.32
CA ILE A 186 25.56 -3.96 3.04
C ILE A 186 26.71 -3.00 2.66
N ALA A 187 27.90 -3.50 2.40
CA ALA A 187 29.03 -2.68 1.97
C ALA A 187 28.96 -2.26 0.50
N ASP A 188 28.31 -3.05 -0.36
CA ASP A 188 28.21 -2.77 -1.80
C ASP A 188 27.14 -1.69 -2.10
N PRO A 189 27.52 -0.49 -2.58
CA PRO A 189 26.58 0.62 -2.77
C PRO A 189 25.56 0.37 -3.90
N SER A 190 25.74 -0.66 -4.72
CA SER A 190 24.77 -1.00 -5.78
C SER A 190 23.46 -1.54 -5.23
N TYR A 191 23.46 -2.19 -4.07
CA TYR A 191 22.22 -2.64 -3.42
C TYR A 191 21.59 -1.51 -2.64
N ALA A 192 20.33 -1.21 -2.95
CA ALA A 192 19.55 -0.24 -2.19
C ALA A 192 18.76 -0.91 -1.03
N MET A 193 18.56 -2.24 -1.10
CA MET A 193 17.92 -3.01 -0.05
C MET A 193 18.62 -4.35 0.16
N VAL A 194 18.82 -4.73 1.42
CA VAL A 194 19.31 -6.07 1.82
C VAL A 194 18.29 -6.74 2.74
N ILE A 195 17.94 -8.00 2.46
CA ILE A 195 17.03 -8.79 3.27
C ILE A 195 17.79 -9.93 3.93
N ALA A 196 17.81 -9.96 5.25
CA ALA A 196 18.31 -11.05 6.07
C ALA A 196 17.12 -11.86 6.59
N ASP A 197 16.64 -12.80 5.78
CA ASP A 197 15.46 -13.61 6.08
C ASP A 197 15.82 -14.70 7.09
N GLU A 198 15.04 -14.81 8.17
CA GLU A 198 15.20 -15.74 9.30
C GLU A 198 16.47 -15.54 10.16
N LEU A 199 17.15 -14.40 10.03
CA LEU A 199 18.31 -14.05 10.88
C LEU A 199 17.94 -14.03 12.38
N ASN A 200 16.71 -13.65 12.76
CA ASN A 200 16.30 -13.67 14.17
C ASN A 200 16.39 -15.08 14.79
N ILE A 201 16.19 -16.14 13.99
CA ILE A 201 16.30 -17.51 14.47
C ILE A 201 17.75 -17.84 14.82
N VAL A 202 18.69 -17.42 13.97
CA VAL A 202 20.14 -17.59 14.18
C VAL A 202 20.60 -16.86 15.44
N LEU A 203 20.14 -15.62 15.62
CA LEU A 203 20.42 -14.81 16.82
C LEU A 203 19.86 -15.46 18.09
N ARG A 204 18.62 -15.98 18.03
CA ARG A 204 18.01 -16.69 19.16
C ARG A 204 18.81 -17.90 19.61
N TYR A 205 19.40 -18.65 18.66
CA TYR A 205 20.25 -19.81 18.98
C TYR A 205 21.68 -19.43 19.38
N LYS A 206 22.00 -18.12 19.41
CA LYS A 206 23.34 -17.60 19.77
C LYS A 206 24.43 -18.15 18.85
N TYR A 207 24.11 -18.35 17.58
CA TYR A 207 25.08 -18.74 16.56
C TYR A 207 25.89 -17.52 16.08
N LEU A 208 25.34 -16.32 16.27
CA LEU A 208 26.00 -15.03 16.08
C LEU A 208 25.80 -14.20 17.35
N ALA A 209 26.76 -13.33 17.67
CA ALA A 209 26.59 -12.34 18.72
C ALA A 209 25.61 -11.25 18.25
N VAL A 210 24.64 -10.91 19.11
CA VAL A 210 23.59 -9.94 18.75
C VAL A 210 24.19 -8.55 18.58
N GLU A 211 25.16 -8.22 19.42
CA GLU A 211 25.85 -6.94 19.46
C GLU A 211 26.62 -6.69 18.16
N ASP A 212 27.35 -7.70 17.67
CA ASP A 212 28.11 -7.63 16.41
C ASP A 212 27.17 -7.45 15.21
N VAL A 213 26.02 -8.16 15.22
CA VAL A 213 25.02 -8.03 14.17
C VAL A 213 24.40 -6.62 14.19
N VAL A 214 23.98 -6.13 15.35
CA VAL A 214 23.41 -4.77 15.47
C VAL A 214 24.43 -3.72 15.05
N ALA A 215 25.69 -3.82 15.48
CA ALA A 215 26.74 -2.91 15.07
C ALA A 215 26.92 -2.89 13.54
N GLY A 216 27.02 -4.07 12.91
CA GLY A 216 27.16 -4.16 11.45
C GLY A 216 25.93 -3.67 10.68
N LEU A 217 24.73 -3.82 11.24
CA LEU A 217 23.51 -3.24 10.66
C LEU A 217 23.49 -1.72 10.76
N MET A 218 23.99 -1.15 11.87
CA MET A 218 24.00 0.29 12.11
C MET A 218 25.10 1.03 11.34
N ASP A 219 26.18 0.34 10.97
CA ASP A 219 27.28 0.88 10.16
C ASP A 219 26.97 0.92 8.64
N ARG A 220 25.76 0.53 8.23
CA ARG A 220 25.34 0.56 6.83
C ARG A 220 25.33 1.99 6.25
N ASP A 221 25.40 2.07 4.92
CA ASP A 221 25.15 3.33 4.20
C ASP A 221 23.81 3.97 4.66
N PRO A 222 23.78 5.29 4.92
CA PRO A 222 22.59 5.96 5.47
C PRO A 222 21.33 5.83 4.63
N MET A 223 21.42 5.54 3.33
CA MET A 223 20.29 5.35 2.43
C MET A 223 19.93 3.88 2.19
N LYS A 224 20.71 2.94 2.75
CA LYS A 224 20.48 1.51 2.57
C LYS A 224 19.36 1.00 3.47
N HIS A 225 18.35 0.40 2.85
CA HIS A 225 17.31 -0.33 3.57
C HIS A 225 17.80 -1.72 3.95
N VAL A 226 17.52 -2.14 5.18
CA VAL A 226 17.77 -3.52 5.62
C VAL A 226 16.51 -4.08 6.25
N VAL A 227 16.11 -5.28 5.83
CA VAL A 227 14.95 -6.00 6.38
C VAL A 227 15.43 -7.27 7.05
N VAL A 228 15.14 -7.40 8.35
CA VAL A 228 15.43 -8.59 9.14
C VAL A 228 14.13 -9.31 9.45
N THR A 229 14.09 -10.62 9.24
CA THR A 229 12.90 -11.42 9.54
C THR A 229 13.22 -12.55 10.53
N GLY A 230 12.14 -13.11 11.07
CA GLY A 230 12.15 -14.36 11.80
C GLY A 230 11.55 -14.21 13.19
N ARG A 231 11.31 -15.33 13.85
CA ARG A 231 10.67 -15.32 15.18
C ARG A 231 11.65 -14.81 16.24
N ASN A 232 11.13 -14.16 17.29
CA ASN A 232 11.90 -13.80 18.48
C ASN A 232 13.11 -12.88 18.18
N ALA A 233 12.88 -11.78 17.45
CA ALA A 233 13.87 -10.70 17.35
C ALA A 233 14.42 -10.32 18.74
N PRO A 234 15.76 -10.24 18.92
CA PRO A 234 16.36 -9.77 20.17
C PRO A 234 15.98 -8.32 20.47
N ASP A 235 15.88 -7.96 21.75
CA ASP A 235 15.50 -6.61 22.20
C ASP A 235 16.44 -5.54 21.62
N ALA A 236 17.76 -5.78 21.63
CA ALA A 236 18.74 -4.85 21.05
C ALA A 236 18.50 -4.57 19.56
N LEU A 237 18.01 -5.56 18.79
CA LEU A 237 17.66 -5.37 17.39
C LEU A 237 16.34 -4.62 17.22
N ILE A 238 15.38 -4.85 18.12
CA ILE A 238 14.10 -4.11 18.15
C ILE A 238 14.37 -2.63 18.43
N GLU A 239 15.18 -2.32 19.44
CA GLU A 239 15.54 -0.95 19.82
C GLU A 239 16.32 -0.22 18.71
N ALA A 240 17.18 -0.93 17.97
CA ALA A 240 17.94 -0.35 16.87
C ALA A 240 17.08 -0.10 15.60
N ALA A 241 15.93 -0.76 15.45
CA ALA A 241 15.14 -0.74 14.24
C ALA A 241 14.28 0.52 14.11
N ASP A 242 14.15 1.03 12.88
CA ASP A 242 13.28 2.16 12.54
C ASP A 242 11.81 1.73 12.46
N LEU A 243 11.56 0.45 12.13
CA LEU A 243 10.22 -0.12 12.03
C LEU A 243 10.23 -1.56 12.52
N VAL A 244 9.39 -1.87 13.50
CA VAL A 244 9.15 -3.25 13.95
C VAL A 244 7.69 -3.62 13.75
N THR A 245 7.45 -4.77 13.13
CA THR A 245 6.12 -5.39 13.02
C THR A 245 6.14 -6.74 13.71
N ASP A 246 5.33 -6.91 14.75
CA ASP A 246 5.07 -8.19 15.40
C ASP A 246 3.84 -8.86 14.77
N MET A 247 4.07 -9.93 14.03
CA MET A 247 3.01 -10.71 13.41
C MET A 247 2.40 -11.67 14.44
N VAL A 248 1.33 -11.21 15.08
CA VAL A 248 0.56 -12.00 16.03
C VAL A 248 -0.31 -13.03 15.28
N GLN A 249 -0.21 -14.31 15.67
CA GLN A 249 -1.02 -15.37 15.08
C GLN A 249 -2.44 -15.37 15.67
N VAL A 250 -3.37 -14.66 15.05
CA VAL A 250 -4.79 -14.67 15.46
C VAL A 250 -5.47 -16.00 15.10
N LYS A 251 -5.22 -16.53 13.89
CA LYS A 251 -5.70 -17.84 13.42
C LYS A 251 -4.73 -18.40 12.39
N HIS A 252 -4.61 -19.72 12.33
CA HIS A 252 -3.79 -20.40 11.32
C HIS A 252 -4.46 -21.72 10.92
N HIS A 253 -4.53 -22.02 9.61
CA HIS A 253 -5.23 -23.20 9.09
C HIS A 253 -4.58 -24.52 9.52
N PHE A 254 -3.28 -24.52 9.83
CA PHE A 254 -2.58 -25.68 10.41
C PHE A 254 -3.26 -26.22 11.67
N HIS A 255 -3.77 -25.34 12.56
CA HIS A 255 -4.50 -25.76 13.77
C HIS A 255 -5.86 -26.40 13.48
N ALA A 256 -6.34 -26.28 12.24
CA ALA A 256 -7.53 -26.96 11.72
C ALA A 256 -7.18 -28.23 10.92
N GLY A 257 -5.94 -28.72 11.00
CA GLY A 257 -5.48 -29.93 10.30
C GLY A 257 -5.17 -29.72 8.81
N ILE A 258 -5.18 -28.47 8.32
CA ILE A 258 -4.90 -28.17 6.90
C ILE A 258 -3.38 -28.05 6.71
N LYS A 259 -2.81 -28.97 5.92
CA LYS A 259 -1.38 -28.99 5.55
C LYS A 259 -0.94 -27.75 4.79
N ALA A 260 0.37 -27.54 4.72
CA ALA A 260 0.99 -26.53 3.86
C ALA A 260 0.62 -26.73 2.38
N GLN A 261 0.40 -25.64 1.66
CA GLN A 261 -0.06 -25.58 0.28
C GLN A 261 0.92 -24.76 -0.57
N ARG A 262 1.19 -25.27 -1.79
CA ARG A 262 2.00 -24.58 -2.78
C ARG A 262 1.35 -23.25 -3.17
N GLY A 263 2.14 -22.18 -3.22
CA GLY A 263 1.70 -20.81 -3.46
C GLY A 263 1.15 -20.08 -2.23
N ILE A 264 1.02 -20.76 -1.08
CA ILE A 264 0.57 -20.17 0.19
C ILE A 264 1.69 -20.22 1.24
N GLU A 265 2.29 -21.40 1.46
CA GLU A 265 3.41 -21.60 2.39
C GLU A 265 4.78 -21.65 1.71
N PHE A 266 4.83 -22.16 0.46
CA PHE A 266 6.05 -22.34 -0.32
C PHE A 266 5.79 -22.24 -1.82
#